data_AF-A0A4D4L7W1-F1
#
_entry.id   AF-A0A4D4L7W1-F1
#
_cell.length_a   1.000
_cell.length_b   1.000
_cell.length_c   1.000
_cell.angle_alpha   90.00
_cell.angle_beta   90.00
_cell.angle_gamma   90.00
#
_symmetry.space_group_name_H-M   'P 1'
#
loop_
_entity.id
_entity.type
_entity.pdbx_description
1 polymer ?
#
loop_
_entity_poly.entity_id
_entity_poly.type
_entity_poly.pdbx_seq_one_letter_code
_entity_poly.pdbx_strand_id
1 'polypeptide(L)'
;MVVARTVAMLVDFAEDAAAREVASPEDIDTAMLTGVNYPRGPLAWGRALGARWVRDTLRNLHQTCPTGRYAPSQALIRRAAADERLL
;
A
#
# COMPACT_ATOMS: atom_id res chain seq x y z
N MET A 1 -11.59 11.86 5.23
CA MET A 1 -10.84 11.27 4.09
C MET A 1 -11.40 9.89 3.76
N VAL A 2 -12.17 9.75 2.68
CA VAL A 2 -12.63 8.42 2.21
C VAL A 2 -11.62 7.83 1.23
N VAL A 3 -11.30 8.56 0.15
CA VAL A 3 -10.43 8.08 -0.94
C VAL A 3 -9.03 7.69 -0.45
N ALA A 4 -8.35 8.59 0.26
CA ALA A 4 -6.97 8.36 0.68
C ALA A 4 -6.83 7.17 1.66
N ARG A 5 -7.81 6.96 2.54
CA ARG A 5 -7.84 5.77 3.42
C ARG A 5 -7.97 4.49 2.59
N THR A 6 -8.90 4.47 1.64
CA THR A 6 -9.14 3.29 0.80
C THR A 6 -7.92 2.97 -0.07
N VAL A 7 -7.35 3.97 -0.75
CA VAL A 7 -6.17 3.78 -1.59
C VAL A 7 -4.97 3.35 -0.75
N ALA A 8 -4.73 3.95 0.42
CA ALA A 8 -3.62 3.55 1.28
C ALA A 8 -3.73 2.08 1.74
N MET A 9 -4.94 1.63 2.09
CA MET A 9 -5.19 0.22 2.43
C MET A 9 -4.95 -0.72 1.25
N LEU A 10 -5.34 -0.32 0.02
CA LEU A 10 -5.11 -1.12 -1.18
C LEU A 10 -3.62 -1.26 -1.50
N VAL A 11 -2.86 -0.16 -1.37
CA VAL A 11 -1.41 -0.18 -1.54
C VAL A 11 -0.76 -1.12 -0.53
N ASP A 12 -1.11 -0.99 0.76
CA ASP A 12 -0.54 -1.82 1.82
C ASP A 12 -0.82 -3.31 1.62
N PHE A 13 -2.05 -3.64 1.22
CA PHE A 13 -2.42 -5.03 0.93
C PHE A 13 -1.68 -5.59 -0.29
N ALA A 14 -1.46 -4.77 -1.32
CA ALA A 14 -0.70 -5.18 -2.49
C ALA A 14 0.78 -5.38 -2.18
N GLU A 15 1.40 -4.53 -1.35
CA GLU A 15 2.78 -4.72 -0.89
C GLU A 15 2.90 -6.00 -0.03
N ASP A 16 1.93 -6.30 0.84
CA ASP A 16 1.91 -7.56 1.60
C ASP A 16 1.76 -8.79 0.69
N ALA A 17 0.84 -8.74 -0.29
CA ALA A 17 0.63 -9.83 -1.24
C ALA A 17 1.88 -10.10 -2.09
N ALA A 18 2.57 -9.05 -2.54
CA ALA A 18 3.82 -9.17 -3.27
C ALA A 18 4.93 -9.75 -2.39
N ALA A 19 5.08 -9.26 -1.15
CA ALA A 19 6.10 -9.75 -0.22
C ALA A 19 5.90 -11.21 0.21
N ARG A 20 4.68 -11.71 0.13
CA ARG A 20 4.30 -13.11 0.40
C ARG A 20 4.29 -13.98 -0.85
N GLU A 21 4.74 -13.44 -2.00
CA GLU A 21 4.84 -14.13 -3.27
C GLU A 21 3.51 -14.75 -3.75
N VAL A 22 2.38 -14.10 -3.41
CA VAL A 22 1.05 -14.54 -3.86
C VAL A 22 0.93 -14.40 -5.38
N ALA A 23 1.53 -13.34 -5.93
CA ALA A 23 1.69 -13.08 -7.35
C ALA A 23 2.84 -12.09 -7.56
N SER A 24 3.30 -11.93 -8.81
CA SER A 24 4.28 -10.88 -9.13
C SER A 24 3.68 -9.47 -8.92
N PRO A 25 4.50 -8.46 -8.60
CA PRO A 25 4.05 -7.07 -8.54
C PRO A 25 3.28 -6.61 -9.80
N GLU A 26 3.76 -7.01 -10.97
CA GLU A 26 3.18 -6.68 -12.27
C GLU A 26 1.80 -7.34 -12.46
N ASP A 27 1.65 -8.60 -12.04
CA ASP A 27 0.39 -9.32 -12.11
C ASP A 27 -0.63 -8.77 -11.12
N ILE A 28 -0.21 -8.35 -9.91
CA ILE A 28 -1.09 -7.69 -8.94
C ILE A 28 -1.67 -6.40 -9.53
N ASP A 29 -0.82 -5.54 -10.11
CA ASP A 29 -1.28 -4.31 -10.76
C ASP A 29 -2.23 -4.64 -11.95
N THR A 30 -1.86 -5.61 -12.80
CA THR A 30 -2.65 -6.01 -13.98
C THR A 30 -4.01 -6.59 -13.60
N ALA A 31 -4.07 -7.43 -12.56
CA ALA A 31 -5.30 -8.02 -12.07
C ALA A 31 -6.27 -6.95 -11.55
N MET A 32 -5.79 -5.92 -10.86
CA MET A 32 -6.66 -4.85 -10.37
C MET A 32 -7.14 -3.92 -11.49
N LEU A 33 -6.30 -3.67 -12.49
CA LEU A 33 -6.68 -2.90 -13.68
C LEU A 33 -7.75 -3.60 -14.51
N THR A 34 -7.60 -4.91 -14.75
CA THR A 34 -8.44 -5.65 -15.71
C THR A 34 -9.59 -6.43 -15.05
N GLY A 35 -9.39 -6.92 -13.82
CA GLY A 35 -10.40 -7.70 -13.10
C GLY A 35 -11.46 -6.84 -12.44
N VAL A 36 -11.09 -5.67 -11.92
CA VAL A 36 -12.03 -4.77 -11.20
C VAL A 36 -12.00 -3.32 -11.71
N ASN A 37 -11.38 -3.07 -12.86
CA ASN A 37 -11.37 -1.76 -13.54
C ASN A 37 -10.81 -0.62 -12.68
N TYR A 38 -9.82 -0.89 -11.82
CA TYR A 38 -9.15 0.21 -11.14
C TYR A 38 -8.44 1.08 -12.16
N PRO A 39 -8.43 2.42 -12.00
CA PRO A 39 -7.80 3.31 -12.97
C PRO A 39 -6.27 3.26 -12.91
N ARG A 40 -5.71 2.66 -11.86
CA ARG A 40 -4.28 2.42 -11.67
C ARG A 40 -4.10 1.21 -10.74
N GLY A 41 -3.07 0.41 -10.99
CA GLY A 41 -2.71 -0.69 -10.09
C GLY A 41 -2.29 -0.19 -8.70
N PRO A 42 -2.55 -0.94 -7.62
CA PRO A 42 -2.23 -0.52 -6.27
C PRO A 42 -0.74 -0.31 -6.00
N LEU A 43 0.17 -1.10 -6.58
CA LEU A 43 1.60 -0.87 -6.41
C LEU A 43 2.05 0.35 -7.22
N ALA A 44 1.45 0.59 -8.39
CA ALA A 44 1.64 1.83 -9.14
C ALA A 44 1.13 3.07 -8.38
N TRP A 45 0.04 2.97 -7.62
CA TRP A 45 -0.38 4.02 -6.69
C TRP A 45 0.66 4.24 -5.58
N GLY A 46 1.18 3.16 -4.98
CA GLY A 46 2.22 3.24 -3.95
C GLY A 46 3.46 3.98 -4.43
N ARG A 47 3.95 3.66 -5.64
CA ARG A 47 5.08 4.36 -6.27
C ARG A 47 4.81 5.85 -6.52
N ALA A 48 3.58 6.21 -6.93
CA ALA A 48 3.23 7.59 -7.24
C ALA A 48 2.99 8.45 -5.98
N LEU A 49 2.47 7.86 -4.90
CA LEU A 49 2.18 8.55 -3.64
C LEU A 49 3.39 8.56 -2.68
N GLY A 50 4.28 7.59 -2.82
CA GLY A 50 5.42 7.36 -1.95
C GLY A 50 5.08 6.48 -0.74
N ALA A 51 5.89 5.46 -0.47
CA ALA A 51 5.63 4.50 0.60
C ALA A 51 5.62 5.14 2.00
N ARG A 52 6.44 6.18 2.22
CA ARG A 52 6.43 7.00 3.45
C ARG A 52 5.04 7.58 3.71
N TRP A 53 4.43 8.21 2.70
CA TRP A 53 3.13 8.85 2.83
C TRP A 53 2.01 7.83 3.13
N VAL A 54 2.04 6.68 2.45
CA VAL A 54 1.07 5.60 2.67
C VAL A 54 1.20 5.05 4.10
N ARG A 55 2.42 4.70 4.54
CA ARG A 55 2.70 4.23 5.90
C ARG A 55 2.23 5.22 6.95
N ASP A 56 2.55 6.50 6.78
CA ASP A 56 2.23 7.53 7.77
C ASP A 56 0.71 7.78 7.83
N THR A 57 0.02 7.73 6.69
CA THR A 57 -1.45 7.79 6.62
C THR A 57 -2.09 6.65 7.42
N LEU A 58 -1.66 5.42 7.18
CA LEU A 58 -2.18 4.24 7.88
C LEU A 58 -1.82 4.24 9.38
N ARG A 59 -0.58 4.63 9.74
CA ARG A 59 -0.16 4.78 11.13
C ARG A 59 -1.03 5.80 11.88
N ASN A 60 -1.32 6.95 11.28
CA ASN A 60 -2.17 7.97 11.90
C ASN A 60 -3.61 7.47 12.10
N LEU A 61 -4.15 6.72 11.13
CA LEU A 61 -5.46 6.07 11.26
C LEU A 61 -5.45 5.00 12.35
N HIS A 62 -4.39 4.20 12.46
CA HIS A 62 -4.26 3.18 13.49
C HIS A 62 -4.16 3.79 14.89
N GLN A 63 -3.42 4.89 15.06
CA GLN A 63 -3.34 5.61 16.33
C GLN A 63 -4.70 6.19 16.75
N THR A 64 -5.46 6.71 15.80
CA THR A 64 -6.81 7.26 16.07
C THR A 64 -7.84 6.16 16.34
N CYS A 65 -7.68 4.99 15.72
CA CYS A 65 -8.58 3.85 15.84
C CYS A 65 -7.75 2.54 15.97
N PRO A 66 -7.29 2.19 17.19
CA PRO A 66 -6.34 1.12 17.44
C PRO A 66 -7.01 -0.27 17.45
N THR A 67 -7.72 -0.57 16.36
CA THR A 67 -8.40 -1.86 16.14
C THR A 67 -7.52 -2.88 15.41
N GLY A 68 -6.28 -2.50 15.06
CA GLY A 68 -5.40 -3.28 14.19
C GLY A 68 -5.70 -3.14 12.69
N ARG A 69 -6.92 -2.73 12.32
CA ARG A 69 -7.35 -2.66 10.90
C ARG A 69 -6.48 -1.79 10.00
N TYR A 70 -5.89 -0.72 10.52
CA TYR A 70 -5.02 0.20 9.77
C TYR A 70 -3.55 0.05 10.14
N ALA A 71 -3.16 -1.00 10.88
CA ALA A 71 -1.76 -1.23 11.18
C ALA A 71 -1.02 -1.51 9.85
N PRO A 72 0.00 -0.69 9.49
CA PRO A 72 0.74 -0.91 8.24
C PRO A 72 1.41 -2.30 8.22
N SER A 73 1.39 -2.97 7.07
CA SER A 73 2.11 -4.23 6.88
C SER A 73 3.61 -4.07 7.06
N GLN A 74 4.30 -5.17 7.41
CA GLN A 74 5.76 -5.18 7.49
C GLN A 74 6.41 -4.90 6.13
N ALA A 75 5.77 -5.32 5.04
CA ALA A 75 6.23 -5.05 3.68
C ALA A 75 6.27 -3.53 3.41
N LEU A 76 5.17 -2.83 3.69
CA LEU A 76 5.09 -1.38 3.51
C LEU A 76 6.07 -0.62 4.42
N ILE A 77 6.25 -1.07 5.67
CA ILE A 77 7.22 -0.46 6.60
C ILE A 77 8.65 -0.57 6.04
N ARG A 78 9.04 -1.75 5.55
CA ARG A 78 10.37 -1.96 4.94
C ARG A 78 10.55 -1.14 3.68
N ARG A 79 9.52 -1.09 2.82
CA ARG A 79 9.52 -0.29 1.59
C ARG A 79 9.71 1.20 1.89
N ALA A 80 8.95 1.74 2.84
CA ALA A 80 9.12 3.11 3.29
C ALA A 80 10.55 3.35 3.81
N ALA A 81 11.09 2.47 4.66
CA ALA A 81 12.45 2.62 5.16
C ALA A 81 13.52 2.56 4.06
N ALA A 82 13.30 1.78 2.99
CA ALA A 82 14.21 1.72 1.84
C ALA A 82 14.18 3.03 1.02
N ASP A 83 12.99 3.56 0.73
CA ASP A 83 12.84 4.84 0.01
C ASP A 83 13.53 5.98 0.78
N GLU A 84 13.45 5.97 2.11
CA GLU A 84 14.06 6.99 2.97
C GLU A 84 15.59 6.95 3.00
N ARG A 85 16.21 5.80 2.70
CA ARG A 85 17.67 5.65 2.62
C ARG A 85 18.25 6.08 1.27
N LEU A 86 17.40 6.26 0.26
CA LEU A 86 17.78 6.68 -1.09
C LEU A 86 17.74 8.21 -1.27
N LEU A 87 17.36 8.95 -0.21
CA LEU A 87 17.34 10.41 -0.11
C LEU A 87 18.52 10.90 0.71
#